data_AF-A0A645DS04-F1
#
_entry.id   AF-A0A645DS04-F1
#
_cell.length_a   1.000
_cell.length_b   1.000
_cell.length_c   1.000
_cell.angle_alpha   90.00
_cell.angle_beta   90.00
_cell.angle_gamma   90.00
#
_symmetry.space_group_name_H-M   'P 1'
#
loop_
_entity.id
_entity.type
_entity.pdbx_description
1 polymer ?
#
loop_
_entity_poly.entity_id
_entity_poly.type
_entity_poly.pdbx_seq_one_letter_code
_entity_poly.pdbx_strand_id
1 'polypeptide(L)' 'MNDGLAEMEGATPIEIAERSAGNLLPVPWIDVEDVANSVLFLASDKARYITGSQFVLDAGLLTR' A
#
# COMPACT_ATOMS: atom_id res chain seq x y z
N MET A 1 3.07 -8.55 9.32
CA MET A 1 4.50 -8.92 9.35
C MET A 1 5.28 -7.95 10.23
N ASN A 2 5.07 -6.65 10.07
CA ASN A 2 5.73 -5.62 10.87
C ASN A 2 5.40 -5.71 12.36
N ASP A 3 4.17 -6.09 12.73
CA ASP A 3 3.76 -6.18 14.15
C ASP A 3 4.57 -7.21 14.94
N GLY A 4 4.77 -8.40 14.38
CA GLY A 4 5.54 -9.45 15.04
C GLY A 4 7.03 -9.12 15.14
N LEU A 5 7.59 -8.48 14.11
CA LEU A 5 8.99 -8.05 14.15
C LEU A 5 9.20 -6.87 15.11
N ALA A 6 8.24 -5.95 15.18
CA ALA A 6 8.23 -4.85 16.13
C ALA A 6 8.26 -5.35 17.58
N GLU A 7 7.44 -6.37 17.89
CA GLU A 7 7.44 -7.04 19.20
C GLU A 7 8.80 -7.66 19.53
N MET A 8 9.44 -8.34 18.56
CA MET A 8 10.74 -8.98 18.75
C MET A 8 11.90 -7.97 18.93
N GLU A 9 11.85 -6.84 18.23
CA GLU A 9 12.91 -5.83 18.23
C GLU A 9 12.71 -4.71 19.26
N GLY A 10 11.60 -4.71 20.00
CA GLY A 10 11.26 -3.63 20.93
C GLY A 10 11.03 -2.29 20.21
N ALA A 11 10.54 -2.36 18.97
CA ALA A 11 10.25 -1.22 18.11
C ALA A 11 8.74 -1.11 17.89
N THR A 12 8.32 -0.04 17.21
CA THR A 12 6.97 0.11 16.70
C THR A 12 6.85 -0.50 15.30
N PRO A 13 5.65 -0.94 14.87
CA PRO A 13 5.44 -1.42 13.50
C PRO A 13 5.82 -0.38 12.44
N ILE A 14 5.64 0.91 12.76
CA ILE A 14 6.00 2.03 11.86
C ILE A 14 7.52 2.13 11.69
N GLU A 15 8.30 2.07 12.76
CA GLU A 15 9.77 2.09 12.69
C GLU A 15 10.31 0.89 11.91
N ILE A 16 9.71 -0.29 12.09
CA ILE A 16 10.06 -1.50 11.32
C ILE A 16 9.77 -1.30 9.83
N ALA A 17 8.62 -0.74 9.48
CA ALA A 17 8.27 -0.55 8.08
C ALA A 17 9.10 0.53 7.42
N GLU A 18 9.38 1.65 8.09
CA GLU A 18 10.24 2.71 7.56
C GLU A 18 11.65 2.18 7.25
N ARG A 19 12.20 1.31 8.11
CA ARG A 19 13.48 0.63 7.88
C ARG A 19 13.44 -0.38 6.74
N SER A 20 12.26 -0.96 6.51
CA SER A 20 12.04 -2.00 5.49
C SER A 20 11.46 -1.44 4.19
N ALA A 21 11.17 -0.14 4.10
CA ALA A 21 10.39 0.46 3.03
C ALA A 21 11.19 0.52 1.71
N GLY A 22 11.01 -0.52 0.91
CA GLY A 22 11.41 -0.57 -0.50
C GLY A 22 10.57 0.34 -1.41
N ASN A 23 9.56 1.05 -0.86
CA ASN A 23 8.63 1.88 -1.61
C ASN A 23 9.33 3.05 -2.31
N LEU A 24 8.84 3.40 -3.50
CA LEU A 24 9.27 4.61 -4.20
C LEU A 24 8.76 5.87 -3.49
N LEU A 25 7.54 5.81 -2.96
CA LEU A 25 6.94 6.89 -2.19
C LEU A 25 7.40 6.83 -0.72
N PRO A 26 7.54 7.98 -0.03
CA PRO A 26 8.00 8.05 1.36
C PRO A 26 6.85 7.73 2.33
N VAL A 27 6.23 6.56 2.16
CA VAL A 27 5.21 6.02 3.06
C VAL A 27 5.59 4.59 3.45
N PRO A 28 5.38 4.19 4.72
CA PRO A 28 5.78 2.88 5.20
C PRO A 28 4.91 1.76 4.62
N TRP A 29 3.63 2.05 4.39
CA TRP A 29 2.66 1.21 3.70
C TRP A 29 1.49 2.09 3.22
N ILE A 30 0.56 1.50 2.47
CA ILE A 30 -0.71 2.14 2.12
C ILE A 30 -1.79 1.79 3.14
N ASP A 31 -2.78 2.66 3.30
CA ASP A 31 -3.88 2.43 4.22
C ASP A 31 -5.06 1.72 3.54
N VAL A 32 -5.99 1.19 4.33
CA VAL A 32 -7.20 0.49 3.82
C VAL A 32 -8.05 1.45 2.98
N GLU A 33 -8.09 2.71 3.36
CA GLU A 33 -8.78 3.80 2.69
C GLU A 33 -8.25 4.02 1.27
N ASP A 34 -6.94 3.85 1.01
CA ASP A 34 -6.36 3.99 -0.33
C ASP A 34 -6.92 2.93 -1.29
N VAL A 35 -7.04 1.69 -0.81
CA VAL A 35 -7.64 0.59 -1.57
C VAL A 35 -9.13 0.83 -1.77
N ALA A 36 -9.85 1.21 -0.71
CA ALA A 36 -11.29 1.46 -0.76
C ALA A 36 -11.64 2.60 -1.73
N ASN A 37 -10.85 3.68 -1.74
CA ASN A 37 -11.02 4.81 -2.65
C ASN A 37 -10.78 4.41 -4.11
N SER A 38 -9.78 3.56 -4.38
CA SER A 38 -9.55 3.01 -5.72
C SER A 38 -10.71 2.13 -6.19
N VAL A 39 -11.21 1.25 -5.31
CA VAL A 39 -12.40 0.44 -5.60
C VAL A 39 -13.62 1.32 -5.88
N LEU A 40 -13.84 2.37 -5.07
CA LEU A 40 -14.93 3.32 -5.28
C LEU A 40 -14.83 4.03 -6.63
N PHE A 41 -13.62 4.43 -7.05
CA PHE A 41 -13.39 4.99 -8.38
C PHE A 41 -13.71 3.98 -9.48
N LEU A 42 -13.20 2.75 -9.36
CA LEU A 42 -13.41 1.67 -10.35
C LEU A 42 -14.88 1.26 -10.47
N ALA A 43 -15.66 1.37 -9.39
CA ALA A 43 -17.10 1.09 -9.38
C ALA A 43 -17.95 2.23 -9.98
N SER A 44 -17.35 3.39 -10.27
CA SER A 44 -18.08 4.56 -10.75
C SER A 44 -18.22 4.62 -12.28
N ASP A 45 -19.14 5.45 -12.77
CA ASP A 45 -19.30 5.71 -14.22
C ASP A 45 -18.04 6.26 -14.90
N LYS A 46 -17.11 6.82 -14.13
CA LYS A 46 -15.83 7.34 -14.64
C LYS A 46 -14.92 6.22 -15.13
N ALA A 47 -15.11 5.00 -14.63
CA ALA A 47 -14.33 3.82 -14.98
C ALA A 47 -15.07 2.87 -15.94
N ARG A 48 -16.17 3.30 -16.57
CA ARG A 48 -17.10 2.42 -17.33
C ARG A 48 -16.52 1.58 -18.47
N TYR A 49 -15.30 1.89 -18.92
CA TYR A 49 -14.60 1.14 -19.97
C TYR A 49 -13.27 0.53 -19.50
N ILE A 50 -12.96 0.65 -18.21
CA ILE A 50 -11.81 -0.01 -17.60
C ILE A 50 -12.19 -1.48 -17.37
N THR A 51 -11.44 -2.38 -18.00
CA THR A 51 -11.64 -3.83 -17.86
C THR A 51 -10.34 -4.56 -18.15
N GLY A 52 -10.13 -5.74 -17.55
CA GLY A 52 -8.96 -6.59 -17.77
C GLY A 52 -7.60 -6.01 -17.31
N SER A 53 -7.59 -4.81 -16.75
CA SER A 53 -6.38 -4.13 -16.27
C SER A 53 -6.07 -4.48 -14.82
N GLN A 54 -4.77 -4.56 -14.52
CA GLN A 54 -4.27 -4.65 -13.15
C GLN A 54 -3.91 -3.25 -12.65
N PHE A 55 -4.42 -2.87 -11.48
CA PHE A 55 -4.08 -1.61 -10.82
C PHE A 55 -3.21 -1.91 -9.61
N VAL A 56 -1.97 -1.43 -9.62
CA VAL A 56 -1.00 -1.65 -8.54
C VAL A 56 -1.09 -0.48 -7.56
N LEU A 57 -1.45 -0.79 -6.32
CA LEU A 57 -1.48 0.13 -5.19
C LEU A 57 -0.50 -0.37 -4.14
N ASP A 58 0.77 0.02 -4.27
CA ASP A 58 1.86 -0.55 -3.47
C ASP A 58 2.91 0.49 -3.07
N ALA A 59 2.57 1.79 -3.16
CA ALA A 59 3.51 2.89 -2.96
C ALA A 59 4.79 2.81 -3.81
N GLY A 60 4.73 2.12 -4.96
CA GLY A 60 5.84 1.94 -5.90
C GLY A 60 6.83 0.84 -5.53
N LEU A 61 6.44 -0.09 -4.65
CA LEU A 61 7.27 -1.22 -4.24
C LEU A 61 7.77 -2.07 -5.42
N LEU A 62 6.89 -2.37 -6.39
CA LEU A 62 7.24 -3.19 -7.56
C LEU A 62 7.93 -2.42 -8.70
N THR A 63 8.12 -1.12 -8.55
CA THR A 63 8.73 -0.26 -9.59
C THR A 63 10.23 -0.03 -9.36
N ARG A 64 10.76 -0.37 -8.18
CA ARG A 64 12.19 -0.29 -7.87
C ARG A 64 12.99 -1.46 -8.42
#